data_AF-A0A7R9YDC9-F1
#
_entry.id   AF-A0A7R9YDC9-F1
#
_cell.length_a   1.000
_cell.length_b   1.000
_cell.length_c   1.000
_cell.angle_alpha   90.00
_cell.angle_beta   90.00
_cell.angle_gamma   90.00
#
_symmetry.space_group_name_H-M   'P 1'
#
loop_
_entity.id
_entity.type
_entity.pdbx_description
1 polymer ?
#
loop_
_entity_poly.entity_id
_entity_poly.type
_entity_poly.pdbx_seq_one_letter_code
_entity_poly.pdbx_strand_id
1 'polypeptide(L)'
;TTGRPQRRTTERSAQCAQRISLSPWSARRLPMSHTARDDDEPLAPPKLCRMASYHPYKDLELSQRRGLLKRQSPFPYLDSDDEGASCAPGRASRAKKARIDAPQAEKTQADVVRRGQKAFTGPIRDLSDVISLAESYSEDEESPYPFNHRGLWEALPVLRELRDLVGLETVKRDFVDQILFFVQNFHEPLREHRPLAPPAAPPANDMFHTVITGPPGVGKSCLCRLLARLYISLGITSNATIKQVRRSDLVGEYLGQTAAKTQRAIDQAAGGVLIIDEAYALGPIRSQERPMADSYAQECLNTLNQNLTEGKGQFICIIAGYRDQLDRHFFGANPGLRRRFSFRYDLDGYTSAELGQIMVRMCEQSGFGVDPAFSERMQTGNYKLDDKAPFNNFAGDVETLLLHAKIAHARRVFGRLAGHKTLDEEDVENGLRQMTQLGRVGHEARRNDMIYV
;
A
#
# COMPACT_ATOMS: atom_id res chain seq x y z
N THR A 1 18.34 -14.50 -79.02
CA THR A 1 18.41 -13.13 -79.58
C THR A 1 18.73 -12.17 -78.44
N THR A 2 20.01 -11.85 -78.20
CA THR A 2 20.67 -10.59 -78.67
C THR A 2 19.99 -9.32 -78.14
N GLY A 3 20.61 -8.46 -77.33
CA GLY A 3 21.96 -8.44 -76.75
C GLY A 3 22.20 -7.12 -75.99
N ARG A 4 23.29 -7.01 -75.21
CA ARG A 4 23.77 -5.70 -74.67
C ARG A 4 24.42 -4.88 -75.79
N PRO A 5 24.53 -3.55 -75.62
CA PRO A 5 25.87 -2.98 -75.56
C PRO A 5 26.08 -1.92 -74.44
N GLN A 6 27.35 -1.70 -74.10
CA GLN A 6 27.84 -0.59 -73.27
C GLN A 6 28.59 0.44 -74.14
N ARG A 7 28.61 1.72 -73.71
CA ARG A 7 29.73 2.72 -73.72
C ARG A 7 29.13 4.07 -73.29
N ARG A 8 29.67 4.87 -72.34
CA ARG A 8 30.97 5.60 -72.27
C ARG A 8 31.15 6.54 -73.48
N THR A 9 31.50 7.83 -73.37
CA THR A 9 32.22 8.59 -72.30
C THR A 9 32.09 10.13 -72.49
N THR A 10 32.80 10.93 -71.69
CA THR A 10 33.08 12.40 -71.75
C THR A 10 32.03 13.36 -71.16
N GLU A 11 32.39 14.53 -70.61
CA GLU A 11 33.45 14.93 -69.64
C GLU A 11 33.25 16.41 -69.24
N ARG A 12 33.31 16.78 -67.95
CA ARG A 12 33.47 18.18 -67.40
C ARG A 12 32.36 19.20 -67.79
N SER A 13 32.00 20.26 -67.08
CA SER A 13 32.19 20.80 -65.71
C SER A 13 31.10 21.91 -65.52
N ALA A 14 30.82 22.55 -64.38
CA ALA A 14 31.54 22.71 -63.12
C ALA A 14 30.60 23.02 -61.92
N GLN A 15 31.19 23.17 -60.72
CA GLN A 15 30.83 24.05 -59.60
C GLN A 15 29.37 24.57 -59.44
N CYS A 16 28.70 24.18 -58.35
CA CYS A 16 28.62 25.05 -57.17
C CYS A 16 28.17 24.28 -55.92
N ALA A 17 29.01 24.26 -54.88
CA ALA A 17 28.65 23.76 -53.56
C ALA A 17 29.27 24.69 -52.51
N GLN A 18 28.45 25.45 -51.78
CA GLN A 18 28.93 26.27 -50.68
C GLN A 18 28.60 25.61 -49.33
N ARG A 19 29.66 25.19 -48.64
CA ARG A 19 29.66 24.86 -47.22
C ARG A 19 29.46 26.15 -46.41
N ILE A 20 28.65 26.10 -45.36
CA ILE A 20 28.78 27.03 -44.24
C ILE A 20 29.77 26.41 -43.25
N SER A 21 30.87 27.11 -43.00
CA SER A 21 31.99 26.66 -42.17
C SER A 21 31.89 27.13 -40.72
N LEU A 22 32.03 26.20 -39.78
CA LEU A 22 32.36 26.51 -38.39
C LEU A 22 33.84 26.89 -38.28
N SER A 23 34.17 28.02 -37.63
CA SER A 23 35.48 28.25 -37.00
C SER A 23 35.40 29.36 -35.92
N PRO A 24 36.34 29.43 -34.96
CA PRO A 24 36.09 30.05 -33.65
C PRO A 24 36.79 31.40 -33.41
N TRP A 25 36.19 32.24 -32.55
CA TRP A 25 36.83 33.41 -31.92
C TRP A 25 36.64 33.29 -30.40
N SER A 26 37.64 32.92 -29.60
CA SER A 26 38.87 33.67 -29.22
C SER A 26 38.61 34.76 -28.17
N ALA A 27 39.17 34.56 -26.97
CA ALA A 27 39.05 35.48 -25.86
C ALA A 27 39.68 36.86 -26.15
N ARG A 28 39.06 37.92 -25.61
CA ARG A 28 39.74 39.19 -25.32
C ARG A 28 39.55 39.57 -23.86
N ARG A 29 40.57 40.22 -23.32
CA ARG A 29 40.77 40.59 -21.91
C ARG A 29 40.98 42.11 -21.86
N LEU A 30 40.83 42.69 -20.66
CA LEU A 30 41.18 44.06 -20.23
C LEU A 30 40.10 45.15 -20.41
N PRO A 31 40.12 46.23 -19.59
CA PRO A 31 40.85 46.45 -18.34
C PRO A 31 39.96 46.76 -17.12
N MET A 32 40.56 46.84 -15.93
CA MET A 32 39.95 47.37 -14.72
C MET A 32 39.88 48.90 -14.73
N SER A 33 38.91 49.47 -14.01
CA SER A 33 39.01 50.82 -13.44
C SER A 33 38.42 50.82 -12.03
N HIS A 34 39.26 51.07 -11.02
CA HIS A 34 38.82 51.30 -9.64
C HIS A 34 38.15 52.66 -9.50
N THR A 35 37.02 52.71 -8.77
CA THR A 35 36.77 53.73 -7.74
C THR A 35 35.93 53.10 -6.65
N ALA A 36 36.46 53.05 -5.42
CA ALA A 36 35.74 52.60 -4.25
C ALA A 36 34.84 53.71 -3.69
N ARG A 37 33.77 53.30 -3.01
CA ARG A 37 33.31 53.92 -1.75
C ARG A 37 32.54 52.87 -0.96
N ASP A 38 32.87 52.79 0.31
CA ASP A 38 32.38 51.81 1.27
C ASP A 38 31.02 52.21 1.88
N ASP A 39 30.65 51.48 2.93
CA ASP A 39 29.52 51.71 3.85
C ASP A 39 28.13 51.29 3.34
N ASP A 40 27.79 50.00 3.52
CA ASP A 40 26.64 49.60 4.33
C ASP A 40 26.68 48.09 4.71
N GLU A 41 25.97 47.73 5.79
CA GLU A 41 26.15 46.48 6.56
C GLU A 41 25.83 45.15 5.82
N PRO A 42 26.50 44.03 6.17
CA PRO A 42 26.11 42.70 5.70
C PRO A 42 24.85 42.21 6.41
N LEU A 43 23.69 42.40 5.77
CA LEU A 43 22.44 41.73 6.13
C LEU A 43 22.64 40.22 6.26
N ALA A 44 22.54 39.71 7.48
CA ALA A 44 22.66 38.28 7.77
C ALA A 44 21.58 37.47 7.01
N PRO A 45 21.92 36.31 6.42
CA PRO A 45 20.93 35.47 5.77
C PRO A 45 19.89 35.00 6.81
N PRO A 46 18.58 34.98 6.47
CA PRO A 46 17.57 34.50 7.39
C PRO A 46 17.88 33.05 7.76
N LYS A 47 17.82 32.75 9.06
CA LYS A 47 18.10 31.42 9.60
C LYS A 47 17.19 30.40 8.93
N LEU A 48 17.75 29.61 8.01
CA LEU A 48 17.15 28.38 7.51
C LEU A 48 16.86 27.49 8.71
N CYS A 49 15.58 27.44 9.10
CA CYS A 49 15.10 26.50 10.10
C CYS A 49 15.20 25.11 9.49
N ARG A 50 16.35 24.45 9.71
CA ARG A 50 16.52 23.03 9.42
C ARG A 50 15.56 22.27 10.32
N MET A 51 14.35 22.00 9.82
CA MET A 51 13.56 20.90 10.35
C MET A 51 14.39 19.64 10.17
N ALA A 52 14.99 19.18 11.27
CA ALA A 52 15.65 17.90 11.31
C ALA A 52 14.63 16.84 10.88
N SER A 53 15.03 15.96 9.97
CA SER A 53 14.20 14.83 9.53
C SER A 53 13.92 13.93 10.73
N TYR A 54 12.76 14.11 11.36
CA TYR A 54 12.38 13.34 12.53
C TYR A 54 12.13 11.90 12.10
N HIS A 55 13.01 10.99 12.52
CA HIS A 55 13.05 9.61 12.05
C HIS A 55 12.75 8.70 13.25
N PRO A 56 11.47 8.38 13.53
CA PRO A 56 11.01 7.91 14.86
C PRO A 56 11.35 6.45 15.20
N TYR A 57 12.39 5.87 14.59
CA TYR A 57 12.70 4.44 14.67
C TYR A 57 14.11 4.09 15.17
N LYS A 58 14.89 5.06 15.67
CA LYS A 58 16.23 4.76 16.25
C LYS A 58 16.22 4.42 17.75
N ASP A 59 15.21 4.86 18.50
CA ASP A 59 15.20 4.66 19.96
C ASP A 59 14.60 3.31 20.39
N LEU A 60 13.86 2.63 19.51
CA LEU A 60 13.24 1.33 19.80
C LEU A 60 14.29 0.20 19.93
N GLU A 61 15.36 0.22 19.12
CA GLU A 61 16.46 -0.77 19.20
C GLU A 61 17.26 -0.66 20.51
N LEU A 62 17.35 0.53 21.09
CA LEU A 62 18.10 0.78 22.33
C LEU A 62 17.34 0.34 23.58
N SER A 63 16.02 0.44 23.57
CA SER A 63 15.15 -0.05 24.64
C SER A 63 15.24 -1.59 24.78
N GLN A 64 15.09 -2.32 23.67
CA GLN A 64 15.03 -3.79 23.69
C GLN A 64 16.36 -4.46 24.05
N ARG A 65 17.51 -3.82 23.78
CA ARG A 65 18.84 -4.39 24.11
C ARG A 65 19.18 -4.42 25.60
N ARG A 66 18.47 -3.69 26.48
CA ARG A 66 18.73 -3.69 27.93
C ARG A 66 18.03 -4.84 28.70
N GLY A 67 17.08 -5.54 28.09
CA GLY A 67 16.31 -6.61 28.75
C GLY A 67 16.87 -8.03 28.64
N LEU A 68 17.82 -8.29 27.73
CA LEU A 68 18.17 -9.66 27.27
C LEU A 68 19.61 -10.11 27.57
N LEU A 69 20.24 -9.58 28.62
CA LEU A 69 21.59 -9.99 29.04
C LEU A 69 21.66 -10.32 30.54
N LYS A 70 21.04 -11.45 30.94
CA LYS A 70 21.40 -12.24 32.14
C LYS A 70 20.62 -13.56 32.22
N ARG A 71 21.18 -14.63 31.65
CA ARG A 71 21.13 -16.04 32.12
C ARG A 71 21.82 -16.94 31.10
N GLN A 72 23.04 -17.36 31.42
CA GLN A 72 23.72 -18.48 30.78
C GLN A 72 24.22 -19.43 31.87
N SER A 73 24.49 -20.68 31.47
CA SER A 73 25.20 -21.74 32.20
C SER A 73 24.32 -22.62 33.15
N PRO A 74 24.74 -23.88 33.45
CA PRO A 74 24.16 -25.07 32.76
C PRO A 74 23.96 -26.33 33.66
N PHE A 75 23.84 -27.52 33.05
CA PHE A 75 23.83 -28.91 33.62
C PHE A 75 22.48 -29.43 34.22
N PRO A 76 22.27 -30.78 34.28
CA PRO A 76 22.58 -31.78 33.26
C PRO A 76 21.53 -32.91 33.06
N TYR A 77 21.85 -33.79 32.11
CA TYR A 77 21.32 -35.15 31.92
C TYR A 77 21.40 -36.02 33.19
N LEU A 78 20.41 -36.91 33.39
CA LEU A 78 20.56 -38.17 34.11
C LEU A 78 19.42 -39.13 33.72
N ASP A 79 19.78 -40.27 33.14
CA ASP A 79 18.90 -41.42 32.96
C ASP A 79 18.86 -42.25 34.26
N SER A 80 17.71 -42.89 34.54
CA SER A 80 17.66 -44.14 35.31
C SER A 80 16.32 -44.82 35.11
N ASP A 81 16.34 -45.99 34.48
CA ASP A 81 15.28 -46.99 34.60
C ASP A 81 15.08 -47.38 36.08
N ASP A 82 13.85 -47.73 36.48
CA ASP A 82 13.69 -48.84 37.42
C ASP A 82 12.28 -49.47 37.37
N GLU A 83 12.17 -50.67 37.93
CA GLU A 83 11.16 -51.68 37.58
C GLU A 83 9.74 -51.46 38.14
N GLY A 84 8.79 -52.21 37.57
CA GLY A 84 7.38 -52.17 37.95
C GLY A 84 7.01 -53.07 39.14
N ALA A 85 5.84 -52.82 39.74
CA ALA A 85 5.20 -53.75 40.65
C ALA A 85 3.67 -53.77 40.46
N SER A 86 3.12 -54.97 40.29
CA SER A 86 1.70 -55.26 40.16
C SER A 86 0.96 -55.23 41.51
N CYS A 87 -0.31 -54.84 41.53
CA CYS A 87 -1.42 -55.70 42.00
C CYS A 87 -2.78 -54.98 42.09
N ALA A 88 -3.85 -55.74 41.86
CA ALA A 88 -5.25 -55.41 42.12
C ALA A 88 -5.98 -56.71 42.57
N PRO A 89 -7.25 -56.69 43.01
CA PRO A 89 -8.02 -55.64 43.69
C PRO A 89 -8.56 -56.11 45.08
N GLY A 90 -8.95 -55.18 45.97
CA GLY A 90 -9.31 -55.53 47.36
C GLY A 90 -10.50 -54.77 47.97
N ARG A 91 -11.71 -55.31 47.80
CA ARG A 91 -12.97 -55.19 48.61
C ARG A 91 -13.46 -53.83 49.12
N ALA A 92 -14.77 -53.63 48.95
CA ALA A 92 -15.52 -52.50 49.50
C ALA A 92 -15.53 -52.45 51.04
N SER A 93 -15.47 -51.23 51.58
CA SER A 93 -15.94 -50.92 52.94
C SER A 93 -16.75 -49.62 52.97
N ARG A 94 -17.70 -49.55 53.89
CA ARG A 94 -18.86 -48.66 53.87
C ARG A 94 -18.54 -47.35 54.62
N ALA A 95 -18.08 -46.32 53.91
CA ALA A 95 -17.76 -45.02 54.50
C ALA A 95 -19.00 -44.10 54.63
N LYS A 96 -18.99 -43.27 55.68
CA LYS A 96 -20.14 -42.43 56.11
C LYS A 96 -20.36 -41.24 55.16
N LYS A 97 -21.64 -40.82 55.00
CA LYS A 97 -21.99 -39.50 54.44
C LYS A 97 -21.44 -38.39 55.35
N ALA A 98 -20.26 -37.88 55.03
CA ALA A 98 -19.85 -36.55 55.46
C ALA A 98 -20.60 -35.52 54.60
N ARG A 99 -21.07 -34.43 55.22
CA ARG A 99 -21.46 -33.24 54.45
C ARG A 99 -20.18 -32.66 53.87
N ILE A 100 -20.07 -32.65 52.55
CA ILE A 100 -19.08 -31.82 51.86
C ILE A 100 -19.70 -30.43 51.83
N ASP A 101 -19.16 -29.52 52.61
CA ASP A 101 -19.51 -28.10 52.49
C ASP A 101 -19.15 -27.64 51.07
N ALA A 102 -20.06 -26.90 50.44
CA ALA A 102 -19.85 -26.44 49.07
C ALA A 102 -18.54 -25.63 48.99
N PRO A 103 -17.66 -25.90 48.01
CA PRO A 103 -16.43 -25.12 47.87
C PRO A 103 -16.83 -23.66 47.69
N GLN A 104 -16.35 -22.80 48.59
CA GLN A 104 -16.52 -21.36 48.41
C GLN A 104 -15.88 -20.99 47.08
N ALA A 105 -16.62 -20.28 46.23
CA ALA A 105 -16.14 -19.86 44.93
C ALA A 105 -14.97 -18.89 45.10
N GLU A 106 -13.74 -19.42 45.06
CA GLU A 106 -12.53 -18.62 44.92
C GLU A 106 -12.64 -17.86 43.60
N LYS A 107 -12.81 -16.54 43.70
CA LYS A 107 -12.95 -15.64 42.57
C LYS A 107 -11.73 -15.78 41.67
N THR A 108 -11.94 -16.23 40.43
CA THR A 108 -10.87 -16.39 39.45
C THR A 108 -10.20 -15.05 39.19
N GLN A 109 -8.91 -15.05 38.85
CA GLN A 109 -8.16 -13.79 38.59
C GLN A 109 -8.82 -12.90 37.52
N ALA A 110 -9.61 -13.47 36.60
CA ALA A 110 -10.42 -12.73 35.63
C ALA A 110 -11.45 -11.77 36.28
N ASP A 111 -12.01 -12.11 37.44
CA ASP A 111 -12.93 -11.23 38.19
C ASP A 111 -12.21 -10.08 38.89
N VAL A 112 -10.88 -10.19 39.08
CA VAL A 112 -10.05 -9.15 39.70
C VAL A 112 -9.64 -8.10 38.67
N VAL A 113 -9.31 -8.52 37.44
CA VAL A 113 -8.90 -7.62 36.33
C VAL A 113 -10.03 -6.68 35.89
N ARG A 114 -11.31 -7.06 36.07
CA ARG A 114 -12.46 -6.20 35.73
C ARG A 114 -12.67 -4.98 36.65
N ARG A 115 -11.88 -4.83 37.73
CA ARG A 115 -11.99 -3.71 38.67
C ARG A 115 -11.20 -2.48 38.21
N GLY A 116 -11.76 -1.73 37.27
CA GLY A 116 -11.24 -0.41 36.88
C GLY A 116 -11.59 0.01 35.45
N GLN A 117 -11.80 -0.96 34.57
CA GLN A 117 -12.15 -0.68 33.17
C GLN A 117 -13.55 -0.06 33.05
N LYS A 118 -13.62 1.05 32.31
CA LYS A 118 -14.86 1.73 31.96
C LYS A 118 -15.49 0.99 30.77
N ALA A 119 -16.79 0.71 30.84
CA ALA A 119 -17.54 0.29 29.67
C ALA A 119 -17.62 1.47 28.68
N PHE A 120 -17.28 1.25 27.42
CA PHE A 120 -17.54 2.24 26.38
C PHE A 120 -19.03 2.22 26.01
N THR A 121 -19.70 3.37 26.14
CA THR A 121 -21.15 3.51 25.95
C THR A 121 -21.55 4.37 24.76
N GLY A 122 -20.58 4.94 24.04
CA GLY A 122 -20.84 5.67 22.81
C GLY A 122 -21.17 4.73 21.63
N PRO A 123 -21.99 5.16 20.66
CA PRO A 123 -22.04 4.49 19.37
C PRO A 123 -20.76 4.81 18.58
N ILE A 124 -20.20 3.82 17.89
CA ILE A 124 -19.16 4.02 16.86
C ILE A 124 -19.86 3.86 15.52
N ARG A 125 -19.86 4.90 14.69
CA ARG A 125 -20.58 4.96 13.41
C ARG A 125 -19.63 5.12 12.23
N ASP A 126 -18.56 5.88 12.41
CA ASP A 126 -17.61 6.20 11.35
C ASP A 126 -16.15 6.11 11.82
N LEU A 127 -15.24 6.43 10.90
CA LEU A 127 -13.80 6.43 11.16
C LEU A 127 -13.37 7.61 12.06
N SER A 128 -14.16 8.67 12.13
CA SER A 128 -13.93 9.85 12.99
C SER A 128 -14.16 9.52 14.46
N ASP A 129 -15.19 8.72 14.77
CA ASP A 129 -15.46 8.16 16.09
C ASP A 129 -14.28 7.26 16.54
N VAL A 130 -13.78 6.40 15.65
CA VAL A 130 -12.63 5.53 15.90
C VAL A 130 -11.34 6.33 16.15
N ILE A 131 -11.10 7.39 15.38
CA ILE A 131 -9.97 8.31 15.59
C ILE A 131 -10.11 9.04 16.93
N SER A 132 -11.30 9.55 17.26
CA SER A 132 -11.55 10.24 18.53
C SER A 132 -11.35 9.32 19.74
N LEU A 133 -11.73 8.04 19.60
CA LEU A 133 -11.48 7.00 20.60
C LEU A 133 -9.98 6.72 20.74
N ALA A 134 -9.24 6.62 19.63
CA ALA A 134 -7.78 6.47 19.64
C ALA A 134 -7.08 7.65 20.33
N GLU A 135 -7.51 8.89 20.06
CA GLU A 135 -6.96 10.13 20.64
C GLU A 135 -7.24 10.28 22.15
N SER A 136 -8.22 9.56 22.70
CA SER A 136 -8.48 9.53 24.14
C SER A 136 -7.48 8.70 24.96
N TYR A 137 -6.53 8.00 24.31
CA TYR A 137 -5.47 7.27 25.00
C TYR A 137 -4.38 8.20 25.53
N SER A 138 -3.81 7.86 26.69
CA SER A 138 -2.55 8.44 27.18
C SER A 138 -1.56 7.32 27.49
N GLU A 139 -0.28 7.49 27.12
CA GLU A 139 0.77 6.48 27.30
C GLU A 139 1.00 6.11 28.78
N ASP A 140 0.67 7.02 29.70
CA ASP A 140 0.87 6.89 31.14
C ASP A 140 -0.24 6.08 31.86
N GLU A 141 -1.38 5.80 31.20
CA GLU A 141 -2.49 5.06 31.80
C GLU A 141 -2.60 3.62 31.26
N GLU A 142 -2.83 2.68 32.20
CA GLU A 142 -3.20 1.30 31.88
C GLU A 142 -4.59 1.29 31.22
N SER A 143 -4.74 0.58 30.09
CA SER A 143 -5.89 0.72 29.17
C SER A 143 -7.25 0.82 29.89
N PRO A 144 -7.92 2.00 29.85
CA PRO A 144 -9.16 2.21 30.62
C PRO A 144 -10.35 1.44 30.04
N TYR A 145 -10.20 0.82 28.87
CA TYR A 145 -11.23 0.08 28.15
C TYR A 145 -10.88 -1.41 27.98
N PRO A 146 -11.88 -2.30 27.85
CA PRO A 146 -11.69 -3.75 27.70
C PRO A 146 -11.28 -4.18 26.28
N PHE A 147 -10.48 -3.37 25.59
CA PHE A 147 -10.01 -3.62 24.22
C PHE A 147 -8.56 -3.11 24.05
N ASN A 148 -7.90 -3.45 22.94
CA ASN A 148 -6.53 -3.03 22.61
C ASN A 148 -6.43 -1.53 22.26
N HIS A 149 -6.58 -0.66 23.26
CA HIS A 149 -6.56 0.80 23.08
C HIS A 149 -5.19 1.29 22.61
N ARG A 150 -4.11 0.66 23.06
CA ARG A 150 -2.75 0.95 22.62
C ARG A 150 -2.54 0.70 21.13
N GLY A 151 -2.90 -0.47 20.61
CA GLY A 151 -2.79 -0.76 19.16
C GLY A 151 -3.66 0.18 18.32
N LEU A 152 -4.82 0.57 18.84
CA LEU A 152 -5.68 1.57 18.20
C LEU A 152 -5.01 2.97 18.16
N TRP A 153 -4.29 3.37 19.21
CA TRP A 153 -3.50 4.60 19.26
C TRP A 153 -2.25 4.52 18.35
N GLU A 154 -1.52 3.40 18.33
CA GLU A 154 -0.41 3.17 17.39
C GLU A 154 -0.87 3.17 15.91
N ALA A 155 -2.16 2.94 15.65
CA ALA A 155 -2.80 3.05 14.34
C ALA A 155 -3.23 4.48 13.96
N LEU A 156 -3.26 5.44 14.90
CA LEU A 156 -3.76 6.80 14.69
C LEU A 156 -3.24 7.50 13.42
N PRO A 157 -1.94 7.45 13.07
CA PRO A 157 -1.45 8.08 11.83
C PRO A 157 -2.02 7.44 10.57
N VAL A 158 -2.23 6.11 10.59
CA VAL A 158 -2.78 5.32 9.49
C VAL A 158 -4.29 5.55 9.34
N LEU A 159 -5.01 5.67 10.46
CA LEU A 159 -6.45 5.99 10.47
C LEU A 159 -6.73 7.38 9.91
N ARG A 160 -5.91 8.38 10.26
CA ARG A 160 -5.99 9.73 9.68
C ARG A 160 -5.74 9.71 8.17
N GLU A 161 -4.69 9.00 7.72
CA GLU A 161 -4.41 8.82 6.29
C GLU A 161 -5.58 8.14 5.54
N LEU A 162 -6.24 7.15 6.15
CA LEU A 162 -7.41 6.46 5.59
C LEU A 162 -8.64 7.36 5.49
N ARG A 163 -8.94 8.12 6.55
CA ARG A 163 -10.01 9.12 6.56
C ARG A 163 -9.79 10.15 5.46
N ASP A 164 -8.55 10.59 5.32
CA ASP A 164 -8.19 11.63 4.37
C ASP A 164 -8.22 11.13 2.92
N LEU A 165 -8.19 9.82 2.61
CA LEU A 165 -8.37 9.34 1.24
C LEU A 165 -9.69 9.85 0.62
N VAL A 166 -9.62 10.31 -0.64
CA VAL A 166 -10.80 10.79 -1.38
C VAL A 166 -11.71 9.61 -1.71
N GLY A 167 -13.01 9.77 -1.42
CA GLY A 167 -14.03 8.75 -1.68
C GLY A 167 -13.86 7.48 -0.86
N LEU A 168 -14.23 6.35 -1.47
CA LEU A 168 -14.13 5.01 -0.86
C LEU A 168 -14.99 4.82 0.40
N GLU A 169 -16.10 5.53 0.54
CA GLU A 169 -16.94 5.54 1.76
C GLU A 169 -17.48 4.16 2.18
N THR A 170 -17.83 3.31 1.21
CA THR A 170 -18.19 1.90 1.43
C THR A 170 -17.07 1.16 2.15
N VAL A 171 -15.86 1.26 1.61
CA VAL A 171 -14.65 0.59 2.08
C VAL A 171 -14.16 1.18 3.41
N LYS A 172 -14.26 2.50 3.62
CA LYS A 172 -13.97 3.15 4.91
C LYS A 172 -14.87 2.60 6.03
N ARG A 173 -16.17 2.44 5.77
CA ARG A 173 -17.11 1.84 6.73
C ARG A 173 -16.75 0.38 7.00
N ASP A 174 -16.49 -0.41 5.96
CA ASP A 174 -16.12 -1.82 6.11
C ASP A 174 -14.77 -1.99 6.86
N PHE A 175 -13.88 -0.98 6.81
CA PHE A 175 -12.69 -0.91 7.67
C PHE A 175 -13.00 -0.60 9.14
N VAL A 176 -14.00 0.24 9.45
CA VAL A 176 -14.41 0.50 10.84
C VAL A 176 -14.81 -0.81 11.52
N ASP A 177 -15.70 -1.59 10.90
CA ASP A 177 -16.13 -2.90 11.43
C ASP A 177 -14.94 -3.85 11.63
N GLN A 178 -14.00 -3.86 10.67
CA GLN A 178 -12.79 -4.69 10.75
C GLN A 178 -11.84 -4.24 11.88
N ILE A 179 -11.63 -2.94 12.06
CA ILE A 179 -10.81 -2.39 13.15
C ILE A 179 -11.42 -2.76 14.50
N LEU A 180 -12.73 -2.61 14.66
CA LEU A 180 -13.44 -2.96 15.89
C LEU A 180 -13.34 -4.47 16.21
N PHE A 181 -13.42 -5.33 15.20
CA PHE A 181 -13.21 -6.77 15.35
C PHE A 181 -11.78 -7.10 15.86
N PHE A 182 -10.76 -6.47 15.27
CA PHE A 182 -9.37 -6.71 15.68
C PHE A 182 -9.03 -6.14 17.06
N VAL A 183 -9.44 -4.90 17.34
CA VAL A 183 -9.16 -4.19 18.60
C VAL A 183 -9.82 -4.88 19.81
N GLN A 184 -10.96 -5.55 19.62
CA GLN A 184 -11.59 -6.38 20.67
C GLN A 184 -10.99 -7.78 20.80
N ASN A 185 -9.93 -8.11 20.05
CA ASN A 185 -9.27 -9.41 20.02
C ASN A 185 -10.20 -10.60 19.69
N PHE A 186 -11.33 -10.36 18.99
CA PHE A 186 -12.26 -11.42 18.58
C PHE A 186 -11.68 -12.37 17.51
N HIS A 187 -10.52 -12.03 16.97
CA HIS A 187 -9.70 -12.87 16.10
C HIS A 187 -8.85 -13.90 16.88
N GLU A 188 -8.69 -13.76 18.21
CA GLU A 188 -8.15 -14.81 19.07
C GLU A 188 -9.30 -15.68 19.61
N PRO A 189 -9.16 -17.02 19.66
CA PRO A 189 -10.13 -17.86 20.35
C PRO A 189 -10.13 -17.58 21.85
N LEU A 190 -11.31 -17.69 22.46
CA LEU A 190 -11.51 -17.52 23.90
C LEU A 190 -10.52 -18.37 24.70
N ARG A 191 -9.58 -17.70 25.39
CA ARG A 191 -8.63 -18.36 26.30
C ARG A 191 -9.34 -18.71 27.61
N GLU A 192 -10.02 -19.85 27.62
CA GLU A 192 -10.45 -20.47 28.88
C GLU A 192 -9.22 -20.79 29.75
N HIS A 193 -9.04 -19.98 30.79
CA HIS A 193 -8.26 -20.29 32.00
C HIS A 193 -6.85 -20.91 31.79
N ARG A 194 -5.94 -20.20 31.11
CA ARG A 194 -4.50 -20.52 31.22
C ARG A 194 -3.61 -19.29 31.50
N PRO A 195 -3.18 -19.08 32.76
CA PRO A 195 -2.14 -18.11 33.07
C PRO A 195 -0.74 -18.68 32.75
N LEU A 196 0.18 -17.79 32.33
CA LEU A 196 1.63 -18.03 32.22
C LEU A 196 2.11 -19.21 31.35
N ALA A 197 1.77 -19.18 30.05
CA ALA A 197 2.65 -19.77 29.03
C ALA A 197 2.74 -18.82 27.82
N PRO A 198 3.93 -18.46 27.33
CA PRO A 198 4.06 -17.84 26.01
C PRO A 198 3.54 -18.83 24.95
N PRO A 199 2.85 -18.36 23.88
CA PRO A 199 2.20 -19.23 22.93
C PRO A 199 3.22 -20.10 22.17
N ALA A 200 3.14 -21.42 22.37
CA ALA A 200 3.92 -22.39 21.61
C ALA A 200 3.39 -22.59 20.17
N ALA A 201 2.20 -22.07 19.86
CA ALA A 201 1.62 -21.98 18.52
C ALA A 201 0.63 -20.79 18.49
N PRO A 202 0.45 -20.11 17.33
CA PRO A 202 -0.57 -19.08 17.18
C PRO A 202 -1.97 -19.71 17.31
N PRO A 203 -2.89 -19.11 18.09
CA PRO A 203 -4.21 -19.67 18.31
C PRO A 203 -5.16 -19.42 17.11
N ALA A 204 -6.30 -20.12 17.09
CA ALA A 204 -7.19 -20.38 15.94
C ALA A 204 -7.19 -19.35 14.76
N ASN A 205 -6.63 -19.71 13.60
CA ASN A 205 -7.27 -20.46 12.48
C ASN A 205 -7.95 -19.59 11.40
N ASP A 206 -8.23 -18.32 11.67
CA ASP A 206 -8.79 -17.37 10.69
C ASP A 206 -7.74 -16.86 9.68
N MET A 207 -8.17 -16.67 8.44
CA MET A 207 -7.30 -16.29 7.32
C MET A 207 -7.55 -14.84 6.92
N PHE A 208 -6.73 -13.91 7.43
CA PHE A 208 -6.86 -12.46 7.18
C PHE A 208 -6.38 -12.00 5.79
N HIS A 209 -6.15 -12.93 4.86
CA HIS A 209 -5.70 -12.57 3.52
C HIS A 209 -6.77 -11.78 2.77
N THR A 210 -6.34 -10.73 2.07
CA THR A 210 -7.20 -9.69 1.54
C THR A 210 -7.08 -9.56 0.02
N VAL A 211 -8.21 -9.34 -0.67
CA VAL A 211 -8.26 -8.94 -2.09
C VAL A 211 -8.72 -7.49 -2.18
N ILE A 212 -8.05 -6.69 -3.00
CA ILE A 212 -8.50 -5.34 -3.34
C ILE A 212 -8.73 -5.28 -4.85
N THR A 213 -10.01 -5.23 -5.26
CA THR A 213 -10.44 -5.12 -6.65
C THR A 213 -10.80 -3.68 -7.00
N GLY A 214 -10.76 -3.32 -8.29
CA GLY A 214 -11.28 -2.04 -8.79
C GLY A 214 -10.63 -1.58 -10.10
N PRO A 215 -11.16 -0.54 -10.77
CA PRO A 215 -10.63 0.05 -12.01
C PRO A 215 -9.19 0.62 -11.89
N PRO A 216 -8.53 1.02 -12.98
CA PRO A 216 -7.22 1.68 -12.89
C PRO A 216 -7.34 3.04 -12.18
N GLY A 217 -6.31 3.45 -11.44
CA GLY A 217 -6.27 4.78 -10.81
C GLY A 217 -7.17 5.01 -9.59
N VAL A 218 -7.94 4.02 -9.10
CA VAL A 218 -8.78 4.14 -7.88
C VAL A 218 -8.03 3.91 -6.56
N GLY A 219 -6.70 4.03 -6.56
CA GLY A 219 -5.90 3.94 -5.33
C GLY A 219 -5.57 2.54 -4.77
N LYS A 220 -5.89 1.43 -5.47
CA LYS A 220 -5.61 0.03 -5.02
C LYS A 220 -4.26 -0.15 -4.29
N SER A 221 -3.15 0.19 -4.93
CA SER A 221 -1.78 0.00 -4.39
C SER A 221 -1.41 0.98 -3.27
N CYS A 222 -2.18 2.07 -3.08
CA CYS A 222 -2.12 2.91 -1.88
C CYS A 222 -2.83 2.18 -0.73
N LEU A 223 -4.07 1.73 -0.95
CA LEU A 223 -4.87 1.03 0.05
C LEU A 223 -4.21 -0.26 0.55
N CYS A 224 -3.55 -1.05 -0.31
CA CYS A 224 -2.78 -2.22 0.13
C CYS A 224 -1.69 -1.87 1.15
N ARG A 225 -0.96 -0.77 0.92
CA ARG A 225 0.14 -0.33 1.80
C ARG A 225 -0.38 0.28 3.09
N LEU A 226 -1.51 0.98 3.02
CA LEU A 226 -2.21 1.51 4.18
C LEU A 226 -2.72 0.36 5.06
N LEU A 227 -3.40 -0.62 4.50
CA LEU A 227 -3.91 -1.79 5.21
C LEU A 227 -2.78 -2.64 5.82
N ALA A 228 -1.67 -2.82 5.10
CA ALA A 228 -0.50 -3.49 5.66
C ALA A 228 0.05 -2.76 6.90
N ARG A 229 0.12 -1.43 6.87
CA ARG A 229 0.51 -0.61 8.04
C ARG A 229 -0.52 -0.70 9.16
N LEU A 230 -1.82 -0.73 8.85
CA LEU A 230 -2.88 -0.89 9.83
C LEU A 230 -2.75 -2.22 10.59
N TYR A 231 -2.52 -3.33 9.88
CA TYR A 231 -2.33 -4.64 10.50
C TYR A 231 -1.06 -4.74 11.37
N ILE A 232 -0.03 -3.93 11.06
CA ILE A 232 1.17 -3.80 11.88
C ILE A 232 0.86 -2.97 13.14
N SER A 233 0.29 -1.78 12.99
CA SER A 233 -0.06 -0.89 14.12
C SER A 233 -1.06 -1.52 15.10
N LEU A 234 -2.01 -2.32 14.62
CA LEU A 234 -2.96 -3.03 15.49
C LEU A 234 -2.35 -4.25 16.22
N GLY A 235 -1.10 -4.62 15.93
CA GLY A 235 -0.42 -5.76 16.55
C GLY A 235 -0.86 -7.15 16.03
N ILE A 236 -1.58 -7.21 14.91
CA ILE A 236 -2.07 -8.47 14.29
C ILE A 236 -0.91 -9.26 13.67
N THR A 237 0.17 -8.56 13.32
CA THR A 237 1.40 -9.12 12.76
C THR A 237 2.54 -9.01 13.78
N SER A 238 3.40 -10.02 13.87
CA SER A 238 4.48 -10.06 14.86
C SER A 238 5.69 -9.21 14.49
N ASN A 239 5.84 -8.86 13.20
CA ASN A 239 6.90 -8.04 12.64
C ASN A 239 6.32 -6.89 11.80
N ALA A 240 6.94 -5.71 11.85
CA ALA A 240 6.59 -4.55 11.03
C ALA A 240 7.01 -4.66 9.55
N THR A 241 7.16 -5.88 9.01
CA THR A 241 7.70 -6.13 7.68
C THR A 241 6.62 -6.03 6.61
N ILE A 242 6.81 -5.15 5.61
CA ILE A 242 5.96 -5.07 4.42
C ILE A 242 6.80 -5.42 3.20
N LYS A 243 6.48 -6.54 2.54
CA LYS A 243 7.13 -6.99 1.31
C LYS A 243 6.18 -6.81 0.13
N GLN A 244 6.43 -5.81 -0.72
CA GLN A 244 5.73 -5.67 -2.00
C GLN A 244 6.46 -6.44 -3.11
N VAL A 245 5.70 -7.13 -3.96
CA VAL A 245 6.20 -7.94 -5.09
C VAL A 245 5.30 -7.84 -6.33
N ARG A 246 5.88 -8.15 -7.49
CA ARG A 246 5.23 -8.30 -8.81
C ARG A 246 5.58 -9.67 -9.42
N ARG A 247 5.04 -9.97 -10.62
CA ARG A 247 5.33 -11.23 -11.36
C ARG A 247 6.83 -11.54 -11.48
N SER A 248 7.67 -10.53 -11.76
CA SER A 248 9.13 -10.66 -11.92
C SER A 248 9.84 -11.25 -10.70
N ASP A 249 9.31 -10.94 -9.51
CA ASP A 249 9.95 -11.26 -8.24
C ASP A 249 9.60 -12.68 -7.79
N LEU A 250 8.43 -13.17 -8.21
CA LEU A 250 7.88 -14.48 -7.85
C LEU A 250 8.17 -15.55 -8.92
N VAL A 251 8.07 -15.21 -10.21
CA VAL A 251 8.20 -16.15 -11.32
C VAL A 251 9.65 -16.25 -11.81
N GLY A 252 10.15 -17.47 -11.98
CA GLY A 252 11.48 -17.76 -12.52
C GLY A 252 11.55 -17.60 -14.04
N GLU A 253 12.77 -17.42 -14.56
CA GLU A 253 13.03 -17.48 -16.02
C GLU A 253 13.27 -18.92 -16.49
N TYR A 254 13.67 -19.81 -15.57
CA TYR A 254 14.03 -21.19 -15.82
C TYR A 254 13.27 -22.15 -14.89
N LEU A 255 13.09 -23.39 -15.34
CA LEU A 255 12.43 -24.47 -14.61
C LEU A 255 12.98 -24.64 -13.18
N GLY A 256 12.09 -24.79 -12.20
CA GLY A 256 12.46 -25.03 -10.78
C GLY A 256 12.95 -23.81 -10.01
N GLN A 257 13.11 -22.64 -10.66
CA GLN A 257 13.42 -21.39 -9.95
C GLN A 257 12.19 -20.74 -9.32
N THR A 258 10.98 -21.02 -9.83
CA THR A 258 9.77 -20.29 -9.49
C THR A 258 9.29 -20.60 -8.07
N ALA A 259 9.20 -21.88 -7.68
CA ALA A 259 8.88 -22.24 -6.30
C ALA A 259 9.89 -21.62 -5.31
N ALA A 260 11.18 -21.67 -5.62
CA ALA A 260 12.24 -21.10 -4.78
C ALA A 260 12.18 -19.56 -4.67
N LYS A 261 11.88 -18.84 -5.77
CA LYS A 261 11.65 -17.39 -5.75
C LYS A 261 10.41 -17.04 -4.91
N THR A 262 9.30 -17.73 -5.16
CA THR A 262 8.03 -17.52 -4.45
C THR A 262 8.19 -17.77 -2.95
N GLN A 263 8.86 -18.87 -2.56
CA GLN A 263 9.15 -19.16 -1.17
C GLN A 263 9.98 -18.05 -0.52
N ARG A 264 11.11 -17.64 -1.13
CA ARG A 264 11.94 -16.54 -0.61
C ARG A 264 11.18 -15.23 -0.42
N ALA A 265 10.21 -14.92 -1.28
CA ALA A 265 9.38 -13.73 -1.14
C ALA A 265 8.41 -13.83 0.05
N ILE A 266 7.89 -15.03 0.32
CA ILE A 266 7.04 -15.34 1.48
C ILE A 266 7.87 -15.33 2.76
N ASP A 267 9.06 -15.95 2.77
CA ASP A 267 9.99 -15.94 3.90
C ASP A 267 10.41 -14.51 4.27
N GLN A 268 10.62 -13.64 3.27
CA GLN A 268 10.86 -12.20 3.48
C GLN A 268 9.66 -11.43 4.04
N ALA A 269 8.45 -11.98 3.97
CA ALA A 269 7.24 -11.42 4.55
C ALA A 269 6.86 -12.07 5.89
N ALA A 270 7.66 -13.01 6.41
CA ALA A 270 7.36 -13.76 7.62
C ALA A 270 7.21 -12.85 8.85
N GLY A 271 6.15 -13.10 9.61
CA GLY A 271 5.64 -12.27 10.71
C GLY A 271 4.97 -10.98 10.28
N GLY A 272 4.91 -10.64 8.98
CA GLY A 272 4.41 -9.36 8.47
C GLY A 272 3.42 -9.53 7.31
N VAL A 273 3.53 -8.66 6.30
CA VAL A 273 2.56 -8.55 5.19
C VAL A 273 3.25 -8.67 3.83
N LEU A 274 2.76 -9.60 3.00
CA LEU A 274 3.11 -9.75 1.58
C LEU A 274 2.07 -9.03 0.73
N ILE A 275 2.48 -8.05 -0.08
CA ILE A 275 1.62 -7.34 -1.03
C ILE A 275 1.97 -7.80 -2.45
N ILE A 276 1.01 -8.39 -3.16
CA ILE A 276 1.14 -8.75 -4.57
C ILE A 276 0.31 -7.77 -5.40
N ASP A 277 0.99 -6.84 -6.08
CA ASP A 277 0.33 -5.92 -6.99
C ASP A 277 0.08 -6.58 -8.35
N GLU A 278 -1.02 -6.21 -9.02
CA GLU A 278 -1.48 -6.79 -10.28
C GLU A 278 -1.47 -8.33 -10.30
N ALA A 279 -1.97 -8.98 -9.24
CA ALA A 279 -1.81 -10.43 -9.04
C ALA A 279 -2.44 -11.31 -10.15
N TYR A 280 -3.34 -10.77 -10.98
CA TYR A 280 -3.82 -11.43 -12.19
C TYR A 280 -2.68 -11.74 -13.17
N ALA A 281 -1.61 -10.95 -13.17
CA ALA A 281 -0.42 -11.17 -13.97
C ALA A 281 0.39 -12.40 -13.52
N LEU A 282 0.12 -12.99 -12.35
CA LEU A 282 0.67 -14.30 -11.98
C LEU A 282 -0.03 -15.47 -12.66
N GLY A 283 -1.19 -15.26 -13.27
CA GLY A 283 -1.92 -16.29 -13.98
C GLY A 283 -1.24 -16.77 -15.27
N PRO A 284 -1.75 -17.86 -15.87
CA PRO A 284 -1.39 -18.27 -17.21
C PRO A 284 -1.83 -17.21 -18.23
N ILE A 285 -0.92 -16.92 -19.17
CA ILE A 285 -1.10 -15.93 -20.24
C ILE A 285 -1.84 -16.56 -21.42
N ARG A 286 -1.90 -17.90 -21.51
CA ARG A 286 -2.59 -18.67 -22.57
C ARG A 286 -2.13 -18.31 -23.99
N SER A 287 -0.89 -17.85 -24.13
CA SER A 287 -0.25 -17.63 -25.43
C SER A 287 0.18 -18.97 -26.03
N GLN A 288 -0.32 -19.29 -27.24
CA GLN A 288 0.05 -20.51 -27.98
C GLN A 288 1.58 -20.63 -28.20
N GLU A 289 2.28 -19.50 -28.21
CA GLU A 289 3.72 -19.40 -28.43
C GLU A 289 4.59 -19.77 -27.21
N ARG A 290 4.04 -19.78 -25.98
CA ARG A 290 4.83 -20.01 -24.74
C ARG A 290 4.13 -20.93 -23.71
N PRO A 291 3.89 -22.21 -24.02
CA PRO A 291 3.29 -23.15 -23.06
C PRO A 291 4.10 -23.31 -21.75
N MET A 292 5.42 -23.12 -21.78
CA MET A 292 6.27 -23.13 -20.57
C MET A 292 6.02 -21.94 -19.62
N ALA A 293 5.56 -20.78 -20.11
CA ALA A 293 5.29 -19.64 -19.24
C ALA A 293 4.07 -19.86 -18.33
N ASP A 294 3.14 -20.72 -18.77
CA ASP A 294 1.95 -21.11 -18.02
C ASP A 294 2.28 -22.15 -16.93
N SER A 295 3.27 -23.02 -17.14
CA SER A 295 3.71 -23.97 -16.10
C SER A 295 4.40 -23.27 -14.93
N TYR A 296 5.24 -22.27 -15.19
CA TYR A 296 5.87 -21.46 -14.13
C TYR A 296 4.84 -20.61 -13.37
N ALA A 297 3.83 -20.07 -14.06
CA ALA A 297 2.70 -19.40 -13.43
C ALA A 297 1.93 -20.34 -12.48
N GLN A 298 1.61 -21.55 -12.92
CA GLN A 298 0.96 -22.56 -12.08
C GLN A 298 1.82 -22.98 -10.88
N GLU A 299 3.13 -23.17 -11.07
CA GLU A 299 4.09 -23.45 -9.99
C GLU A 299 4.03 -22.36 -8.90
N CYS A 300 4.11 -21.08 -9.29
CA CYS A 300 4.00 -19.93 -8.39
C CYS A 300 2.68 -19.93 -7.60
N LEU A 301 1.54 -20.12 -8.29
CA LEU A 301 0.23 -20.12 -7.65
C LEU A 301 0.03 -21.31 -6.72
N ASN A 302 0.63 -22.47 -7.03
CA ASN A 302 0.59 -23.66 -6.19
C ASN A 302 1.44 -23.49 -4.93
N THR A 303 2.67 -22.96 -5.04
CA THR A 303 3.52 -22.64 -3.88
C THR A 303 2.88 -21.59 -2.98
N LEU A 304 2.27 -20.54 -3.56
CA LEU A 304 1.52 -19.54 -2.79
C LEU A 304 0.32 -20.18 -2.07
N ASN A 305 -0.49 -20.97 -2.78
CA ASN A 305 -1.62 -21.71 -2.21
C ASN A 305 -1.16 -22.65 -1.07
N GLN A 306 -0.03 -23.35 -1.22
CA GLN A 306 0.50 -24.20 -0.14
C GLN A 306 0.89 -23.38 1.10
N ASN A 307 1.62 -22.29 0.93
CA ASN A 307 2.08 -21.45 2.05
C ASN A 307 0.93 -20.77 2.80
N LEU A 308 -0.12 -20.30 2.09
CA LEU A 308 -1.35 -19.84 2.75
C LEU A 308 -2.06 -20.99 3.50
N THR A 309 -1.82 -22.26 3.11
CA THR A 309 -2.20 -23.53 3.79
C THR A 309 -1.60 -23.63 5.18
N GLU A 310 -0.29 -23.82 5.15
CA GLU A 310 0.52 -24.30 6.27
C GLU A 310 0.98 -23.13 7.16
N GLY A 311 1.24 -21.97 6.57
CA GLY A 311 1.67 -20.74 7.24
C GLY A 311 0.52 -19.91 7.85
N LYS A 312 -0.52 -20.54 8.40
CA LYS A 312 -1.59 -19.82 9.11
C LYS A 312 -1.01 -19.01 10.27
N GLY A 313 -1.36 -17.72 10.32
CA GLY A 313 -0.81 -16.78 11.31
C GLY A 313 0.67 -16.44 11.12
N GLN A 314 1.37 -16.96 10.10
CA GLN A 314 2.78 -16.62 9.85
C GLN A 314 2.94 -15.33 9.03
N PHE A 315 2.01 -15.01 8.13
CA PHE A 315 2.02 -13.76 7.36
C PHE A 315 0.61 -13.45 6.83
N ILE A 316 0.37 -12.19 6.47
CA ILE A 316 -0.85 -11.76 5.77
C ILE A 316 -0.52 -11.51 4.30
N CYS A 317 -1.28 -12.12 3.38
CA CYS A 317 -1.19 -11.82 1.95
C CYS A 317 -2.29 -10.83 1.53
N ILE A 318 -1.92 -9.72 0.91
CA ILE A 318 -2.82 -8.74 0.29
C ILE A 318 -2.56 -8.76 -1.21
N ILE A 319 -3.59 -9.00 -2.02
CA ILE A 319 -3.48 -8.99 -3.49
C ILE A 319 -4.33 -7.86 -4.09
N ALA A 320 -3.83 -7.24 -5.15
CA ALA A 320 -4.55 -6.21 -5.91
C ALA A 320 -4.74 -6.58 -7.38
N GLY A 321 -5.79 -6.05 -8.01
CA GLY A 321 -6.00 -6.19 -9.45
C GLY A 321 -7.39 -5.80 -9.94
N TYR A 322 -7.66 -6.04 -11.22
CA TYR A 322 -9.01 -5.92 -11.78
C TYR A 322 -9.83 -7.16 -11.44
N ARG A 323 -11.09 -6.99 -11.01
CA ARG A 323 -11.98 -8.08 -10.57
C ARG A 323 -12.01 -9.25 -11.56
N ASP A 324 -12.46 -9.00 -12.78
CA ASP A 324 -12.55 -9.98 -13.86
C ASP A 324 -11.23 -10.69 -14.15
N GLN A 325 -10.11 -9.95 -14.11
CA GLN A 325 -8.80 -10.52 -14.44
C GLN A 325 -8.28 -11.40 -13.29
N LEU A 326 -8.49 -11.01 -12.04
CA LEU A 326 -8.20 -11.87 -10.88
C LEU A 326 -9.09 -13.12 -10.89
N ASP A 327 -10.38 -12.98 -11.18
CA ASP A 327 -11.31 -14.11 -11.23
C ASP A 327 -10.97 -15.11 -12.33
N ARG A 328 -10.54 -14.65 -13.51
CA ARG A 328 -10.16 -15.49 -14.66
C ARG A 328 -8.75 -16.06 -14.57
N HIS A 329 -7.75 -15.24 -14.24
CA HIS A 329 -6.33 -15.61 -14.36
C HIS A 329 -5.70 -16.07 -13.05
N PHE A 330 -6.08 -15.51 -11.90
CA PHE A 330 -5.51 -15.88 -10.60
C PHE A 330 -6.34 -16.99 -9.94
N PHE A 331 -7.60 -16.69 -9.62
CA PHE A 331 -8.52 -17.62 -8.96
C PHE A 331 -9.04 -18.72 -9.90
N GLY A 332 -9.11 -18.47 -11.20
CA GLY A 332 -9.47 -19.46 -12.20
C GLY A 332 -8.35 -20.47 -12.49
N ALA A 333 -7.09 -20.10 -12.23
CA ALA A 333 -5.93 -20.99 -12.40
C ALA A 333 -5.72 -21.91 -11.19
N ASN A 334 -5.98 -21.44 -9.97
CA ASN A 334 -6.03 -22.30 -8.78
C ASN A 334 -7.28 -21.97 -7.93
N PRO A 335 -8.36 -22.77 -8.05
CA PRO A 335 -9.60 -22.59 -7.28
C PRO A 335 -9.41 -22.63 -5.76
N GLY A 336 -8.35 -23.30 -5.28
CA GLY A 336 -7.99 -23.36 -3.86
C GLY A 336 -7.72 -22.00 -3.23
N LEU A 337 -7.23 -21.04 -4.03
CA LEU A 337 -6.96 -19.67 -3.58
C LEU A 337 -8.25 -18.95 -3.11
N ARG A 338 -9.39 -19.17 -3.78
CA ARG A 338 -10.64 -18.41 -3.55
C ARG A 338 -11.12 -18.39 -2.09
N ARG A 339 -10.90 -19.49 -1.35
CA ARG A 339 -11.40 -19.71 0.02
C ARG A 339 -10.50 -19.12 1.12
N ARG A 340 -9.26 -18.74 0.78
CA ARG A 340 -8.25 -18.26 1.75
C ARG A 340 -8.21 -16.75 1.85
N PHE A 341 -8.68 -16.09 0.80
CA PHE A 341 -8.88 -14.67 0.71
C PHE A 341 -10.28 -14.31 1.21
N SER A 342 -10.40 -14.25 2.54
CA SER A 342 -11.65 -14.01 3.27
C SER A 342 -12.13 -12.58 3.13
N PHE A 343 -11.21 -11.61 3.16
CA PHE A 343 -11.50 -10.19 3.02
C PHE A 343 -11.45 -9.76 1.56
N ARG A 344 -12.45 -9.01 1.11
CA ARG A 344 -12.56 -8.50 -0.26
C ARG A 344 -13.11 -7.09 -0.24
N TYR A 345 -12.31 -6.15 -0.72
CA TYR A 345 -12.69 -4.75 -0.91
C TYR A 345 -12.80 -4.50 -2.41
N ASP A 346 -13.91 -3.89 -2.84
CA ASP A 346 -14.07 -3.41 -4.20
C ASP A 346 -14.02 -1.88 -4.17
N LEU A 347 -13.17 -1.31 -5.01
CA LEU A 347 -13.00 0.13 -5.15
C LEU A 347 -13.75 0.56 -6.40
N ASP A 348 -14.82 1.31 -6.20
CA ASP A 348 -15.60 1.93 -7.26
C ASP A 348 -14.81 3.05 -7.96
N GLY A 349 -15.33 3.53 -9.09
CA GLY A 349 -14.82 4.71 -9.77
C GLY A 349 -15.13 6.00 -9.00
N TYR A 350 -14.33 7.04 -9.22
CA TYR A 350 -14.57 8.36 -8.63
C TYR A 350 -15.61 9.17 -9.42
N THR A 351 -16.43 9.90 -8.68
CA THR A 351 -17.33 10.96 -9.17
C THR A 351 -16.56 12.21 -9.62
N SER A 352 -17.23 13.10 -10.35
CA SER A 352 -16.68 14.39 -10.79
C SER A 352 -16.08 15.23 -9.64
N ALA A 353 -16.76 15.25 -8.49
CA ALA A 353 -16.33 15.98 -7.29
C ALA A 353 -15.06 15.37 -6.67
N GLU A 354 -14.99 14.03 -6.59
CA GLU A 354 -13.82 13.30 -6.11
C GLU A 354 -12.62 13.45 -7.05
N LEU A 355 -12.84 13.43 -8.37
CA LEU A 355 -11.80 13.75 -9.37
C LEU A 355 -11.28 15.19 -9.18
N GLY A 356 -12.15 16.14 -8.86
CA GLY A 356 -11.78 17.51 -8.50
C GLY A 356 -10.92 17.58 -7.23
N GLN A 357 -11.29 16.85 -6.17
CA GLN A 357 -10.49 16.75 -4.94
C GLN A 357 -9.12 16.10 -5.18
N ILE A 358 -9.04 15.07 -6.02
CA ILE A 358 -7.78 14.44 -6.43
C ILE A 358 -6.91 15.44 -7.20
N MET A 359 -7.49 16.19 -8.16
CA MET A 359 -6.79 17.21 -8.93
C MET A 359 -6.17 18.29 -8.04
N VAL A 360 -6.94 18.86 -7.11
CA VAL A 360 -6.45 19.89 -6.18
C VAL A 360 -5.29 19.36 -5.33
N ARG A 361 -5.42 18.15 -4.76
CA ARG A 361 -4.35 17.54 -3.95
C ARG A 361 -3.09 17.23 -4.75
N MET A 362 -3.23 16.77 -6.00
CA MET A 362 -2.08 16.57 -6.89
C MET A 362 -1.39 17.89 -7.24
N CYS A 363 -2.13 19.00 -7.35
CA CYS A 363 -1.55 20.34 -7.49
C CYS A 363 -0.71 20.67 -6.26
N GLU A 364 -1.30 20.60 -5.06
CA GLU A 364 -0.67 20.93 -3.77
C GLU A 364 0.60 20.10 -3.54
N GLN A 365 0.53 18.77 -3.72
CA GLN A 365 1.67 17.85 -3.58
C GLN A 365 2.81 18.18 -4.56
N SER A 366 2.48 18.74 -5.73
CA SER A 366 3.47 19.19 -6.71
C SER A 366 3.96 20.63 -6.51
N GLY A 367 3.54 21.30 -5.43
CA GLY A 367 3.89 22.68 -5.11
C GLY A 367 3.21 23.72 -6.01
N PHE A 368 2.06 23.38 -6.60
CA PHE A 368 1.19 24.29 -7.34
C PHE A 368 -0.06 24.62 -6.51
N GLY A 369 -0.43 25.89 -6.47
CA GLY A 369 -1.76 26.31 -6.03
C GLY A 369 -2.77 26.19 -7.16
N VAL A 370 -4.04 26.20 -6.78
CA VAL A 370 -5.19 26.39 -7.67
C VAL A 370 -5.89 27.68 -7.22
N ASP A 371 -6.48 28.44 -8.14
CA ASP A 371 -7.38 29.54 -7.77
C ASP A 371 -8.45 29.06 -6.76
N PRO A 372 -8.67 29.75 -5.63
CA PRO A 372 -9.56 29.26 -4.57
C PRO A 372 -11.01 29.03 -5.02
N ALA A 373 -11.57 29.94 -5.83
CA ALA A 373 -12.96 29.84 -6.30
C ALA A 373 -13.13 28.74 -7.35
N PHE A 374 -12.10 28.47 -8.15
CA PHE A 374 -12.06 27.32 -9.05
C PHE A 374 -11.85 25.99 -8.31
N SER A 375 -10.98 25.98 -7.30
CA SER A 375 -10.74 24.83 -6.41
C SER A 375 -12.02 24.38 -5.71
N GLU A 376 -12.79 25.31 -5.14
CA GLU A 376 -14.09 25.03 -4.52
C GLU A 376 -15.09 24.43 -5.53
N ARG A 377 -15.21 25.01 -6.73
CA ARG A 377 -16.10 24.48 -7.80
C ARG A 377 -15.72 23.06 -8.23
N MET A 378 -14.43 22.74 -8.32
CA MET A 378 -13.98 21.36 -8.62
C MET A 378 -14.34 20.40 -7.48
N GLN A 379 -14.01 20.74 -6.23
CA GLN A 379 -14.21 19.85 -5.08
C GLN A 379 -15.68 19.60 -4.73
N THR A 380 -16.56 20.57 -5.04
CA THR A 380 -18.02 20.45 -4.87
C THR A 380 -18.73 19.77 -6.05
N GLY A 381 -18.01 19.45 -7.14
CA GLY A 381 -18.61 18.88 -8.35
C GLY A 381 -19.37 19.88 -9.23
N ASN A 382 -19.37 21.17 -8.88
CA ASN A 382 -19.94 22.24 -9.72
C ASN A 382 -19.14 22.47 -11.01
N TYR A 383 -17.85 22.09 -11.03
CA TYR A 383 -17.04 21.96 -12.24
C TYR A 383 -16.83 20.48 -12.54
N LYS A 384 -17.60 19.96 -13.49
CA LYS A 384 -17.55 18.55 -13.90
C LYS A 384 -16.43 18.31 -14.90
N LEU A 385 -15.44 17.53 -14.47
CA LEU A 385 -14.29 17.12 -15.29
C LEU A 385 -14.69 16.03 -16.31
N ASP A 386 -15.47 15.05 -15.85
CA ASP A 386 -16.01 13.92 -16.60
C ASP A 386 -16.94 14.31 -17.75
N ASP A 387 -17.81 15.31 -17.56
CA ASP A 387 -18.62 15.89 -18.65
C ASP A 387 -17.75 16.46 -19.80
N LYS A 388 -16.49 16.85 -19.52
CA LYS A 388 -15.56 17.45 -20.49
C LYS A 388 -14.60 16.42 -21.13
N ALA A 389 -14.35 15.27 -20.50
CA ALA A 389 -13.50 14.20 -21.02
C ALA A 389 -13.71 12.87 -20.25
N PRO A 390 -13.72 11.67 -20.88
CA PRO A 390 -13.93 10.39 -20.17
C PRO A 390 -12.73 9.91 -19.32
N PHE A 391 -12.79 10.04 -17.99
CA PHE A 391 -11.75 9.63 -17.03
C PHE A 391 -11.74 8.10 -16.75
N ASN A 392 -11.43 7.29 -17.78
CA ASN A 392 -11.43 5.82 -17.71
C ASN A 392 -10.36 5.25 -16.74
N ASN A 393 -9.26 5.96 -16.51
CA ASN A 393 -8.18 5.60 -15.58
C ASN A 393 -8.16 6.52 -14.34
N PHE A 394 -9.24 7.27 -14.10
CA PHE A 394 -9.45 8.07 -12.90
C PHE A 394 -8.22 8.94 -12.54
N ALA A 395 -7.55 8.67 -11.41
CA ALA A 395 -6.41 9.48 -10.97
C ALA A 395 -5.23 9.51 -11.97
N GLY A 396 -5.04 8.48 -12.82
CA GLY A 396 -4.00 8.49 -13.86
C GLY A 396 -4.30 9.47 -15.01
N ASP A 397 -5.59 9.65 -15.32
CA ASP A 397 -6.03 10.67 -16.29
C ASP A 397 -5.98 12.07 -15.65
N VAL A 398 -6.25 12.19 -14.34
CA VAL A 398 -6.05 13.45 -13.58
C VAL A 398 -4.57 13.87 -13.51
N GLU A 399 -3.65 12.93 -13.31
CA GLU A 399 -2.20 13.20 -13.36
C GLU A 399 -1.79 13.70 -14.76
N THR A 400 -2.34 13.07 -15.82
CA THR A 400 -2.14 13.48 -17.21
C THR A 400 -2.71 14.88 -17.48
N LEU A 401 -3.92 15.18 -16.98
CA LEU A 401 -4.52 16.50 -17.04
C LEU A 401 -3.64 17.55 -16.33
N LEU A 402 -3.14 17.25 -15.13
CA LEU A 402 -2.27 18.16 -14.38
C LEU A 402 -0.99 18.50 -15.14
N LEU A 403 -0.39 17.52 -15.84
CA LEU A 403 0.75 17.77 -16.73
C LEU A 403 0.37 18.75 -17.86
N HIS A 404 -0.76 18.54 -18.54
CA HIS A 404 -1.19 19.43 -19.62
C HIS A 404 -1.62 20.82 -19.13
N ALA A 405 -2.24 20.93 -17.95
CA ALA A 405 -2.57 22.20 -17.31
C ALA A 405 -1.29 23.00 -16.95
N LYS A 406 -0.24 22.32 -16.44
CA LYS A 406 1.07 22.95 -16.21
C LYS A 406 1.74 23.42 -17.51
N ILE A 407 1.56 22.71 -18.61
CA ILE A 407 2.07 23.13 -19.95
C ILE A 407 1.30 24.36 -20.46
N ALA A 408 -0.02 24.44 -20.22
CA ALA A 408 -0.81 25.63 -20.53
C ALA A 408 -0.38 26.84 -19.66
N HIS A 409 -0.26 26.63 -18.35
CA HIS A 409 0.21 27.63 -17.38
C HIS A 409 1.58 28.20 -17.75
N ALA A 410 2.53 27.34 -18.14
CA ALA A 410 3.86 27.75 -18.56
C ALA A 410 3.83 28.69 -19.78
N ARG A 411 2.82 28.58 -20.67
CA ARG A 411 2.60 29.54 -21.77
C ARG A 411 1.95 30.82 -21.29
N ARG A 412 0.92 30.72 -20.43
CA ARG A 412 0.16 31.88 -19.89
C ARG A 412 1.04 32.82 -19.04
N VAL A 413 1.97 32.26 -18.27
CA VAL A 413 2.78 32.98 -17.27
C VAL A 413 4.25 33.19 -17.73
N PHE A 414 4.58 32.85 -18.98
CA PHE A 414 5.91 33.06 -19.55
C PHE A 414 6.38 34.52 -19.41
N GLY A 415 7.49 34.73 -18.71
CA GLY A 415 8.06 36.06 -18.45
C GLY A 415 7.42 36.87 -17.31
N ARG A 416 6.50 36.29 -16.52
CA ARG A 416 5.84 36.97 -15.38
C ARG A 416 6.37 36.44 -14.04
N LEU A 417 6.45 37.33 -13.04
CA LEU A 417 6.92 37.00 -11.68
C LEU A 417 5.78 36.65 -10.70
N ALA A 418 4.62 37.30 -10.83
CA ALA A 418 3.45 37.04 -10.00
C ALA A 418 2.66 35.81 -10.50
N GLY A 419 2.10 35.02 -9.57
CA GLY A 419 1.21 33.88 -9.90
C GLY A 419 1.88 32.68 -10.57
N HIS A 420 3.22 32.58 -10.57
CA HIS A 420 4.02 31.61 -11.36
C HIS A 420 3.77 30.11 -11.11
N LYS A 421 2.92 29.75 -10.13
CA LYS A 421 2.50 28.38 -9.80
C LYS A 421 1.03 28.30 -9.36
N THR A 422 0.16 29.19 -9.84
CA THR A 422 -1.27 29.16 -9.52
C THR A 422 -2.08 28.87 -10.78
N LEU A 423 -2.61 27.65 -10.87
CA LEU A 423 -3.46 27.22 -11.97
C LEU A 423 -4.84 27.89 -11.87
N ASP A 424 -5.35 28.39 -12.99
CA ASP A 424 -6.73 28.87 -13.13
C ASP A 424 -7.58 27.91 -13.99
N GLU A 425 -8.85 28.27 -14.19
CA GLU A 425 -9.79 27.51 -15.02
C GLU A 425 -9.32 27.42 -16.48
N GLU A 426 -8.72 28.50 -17.02
CA GLU A 426 -8.24 28.52 -18.40
C GLU A 426 -7.05 27.56 -18.61
N ASP A 427 -6.12 27.47 -17.66
CA ASP A 427 -5.03 26.49 -17.68
C ASP A 427 -5.56 25.05 -17.73
N VAL A 428 -6.58 24.73 -16.93
CA VAL A 428 -7.17 23.38 -16.86
C VAL A 428 -8.01 23.08 -18.11
N GLU A 429 -8.77 24.03 -18.65
CA GLU A 429 -9.49 23.84 -19.92
C GLU A 429 -8.55 23.70 -21.12
N ASN A 430 -7.45 24.46 -21.15
CA ASN A 430 -6.37 24.27 -22.12
C ASN A 430 -5.68 22.90 -21.95
N GLY A 431 -5.57 22.41 -20.71
CA GLY A 431 -5.07 21.08 -20.39
C GLY A 431 -5.98 19.96 -20.92
N LEU A 432 -7.29 20.03 -20.61
CA LEU A 432 -8.31 19.12 -21.12
C LEU A 432 -8.32 19.07 -22.65
N ARG A 433 -8.31 20.22 -23.32
CA ARG A 433 -8.29 20.30 -24.79
C ARG A 433 -7.07 19.59 -25.40
N GLN A 434 -5.89 19.73 -24.80
CA GLN A 434 -4.68 19.02 -25.26
C GLN A 434 -4.78 17.51 -25.04
N MET A 435 -5.25 17.09 -23.85
CA MET A 435 -5.41 15.68 -23.49
C MET A 435 -6.34 14.94 -24.46
N THR A 436 -7.48 15.55 -24.80
CA THR A 436 -8.46 14.99 -25.75
C THR A 436 -7.93 15.01 -27.19
N GLN A 437 -7.27 16.08 -27.62
CA GLN A 437 -6.67 16.17 -28.98
C GLN A 437 -5.57 15.14 -29.23
N LEU A 438 -4.83 14.74 -28.18
CA LEU A 438 -3.79 13.71 -28.26
C LEU A 438 -4.33 12.27 -28.25
N GLY A 439 -5.66 12.08 -28.28
CA GLY A 439 -6.31 10.78 -28.44
C GLY A 439 -6.15 9.83 -27.25
N ARG A 440 -5.65 10.32 -26.10
CA ARG A 440 -5.46 9.51 -24.89
C ARG A 440 -6.72 9.33 -24.05
N VAL A 441 -7.73 10.17 -24.28
CA VAL A 441 -8.99 10.16 -23.57
C VAL A 441 -10.15 10.23 -24.57
N GLY A 442 -10.77 9.09 -24.82
CA GLY A 442 -11.99 8.93 -25.62
C GLY A 442 -11.80 8.96 -27.14
N HIS A 443 -11.68 7.79 -27.78
CA HIS A 443 -11.87 7.66 -29.23
C HIS A 443 -12.95 6.63 -29.63
N GLU A 444 -14.02 6.54 -28.84
CA GLU A 444 -15.30 5.91 -29.24
C GLU A 444 -16.31 6.97 -29.76
N ALA A 445 -15.89 7.82 -30.70
CA ALA A 445 -16.78 8.84 -31.28
C ALA A 445 -16.51 9.23 -32.75
N ARG A 446 -15.81 8.39 -33.53
CA ARG A 446 -15.75 8.53 -35.01
C ARG A 446 -15.74 7.18 -35.74
N ARG A 447 -16.86 6.46 -35.67
CA ARG A 447 -17.29 5.55 -36.73
C ARG A 447 -18.41 6.22 -37.51
N ASN A 448 -18.03 6.99 -38.53
CA ASN A 448 -18.78 7.17 -39.77
C ASN A 448 -17.83 7.79 -40.82
N ASP A 449 -18.12 7.49 -42.08
CA ASP A 449 -17.59 8.13 -43.29
C ASP A 449 -16.08 7.98 -43.56
N MET A 450 -15.62 6.72 -43.67
CA MET A 450 -14.72 6.38 -44.78
C MET A 450 -15.53 5.77 -45.92
N ILE A 451 -15.82 6.63 -46.90
CA ILE A 451 -16.37 6.25 -48.19
C ILE A 451 -15.36 5.35 -48.91
N TYR A 452 -15.76 4.13 -49.24
CA TYR A 452 -15.11 3.33 -50.29
C TYR A 452 -15.83 3.63 -51.61
N VAL A 453 -15.26 4.55 -52.39
CA VAL A 453 -15.44 4.70 -53.86
C VAL A 453 -14.09 5.15 -54.42
#